data_AF-A0A429ARV1-F1
#
_entry.id   AF-A0A429ARV1-F1
#
_cell.length_a   1.000
_cell.length_b   1.000
_cell.length_c   1.000
_cell.angle_alpha   90.00
_cell.angle_beta   90.00
_cell.angle_gamma   90.00
#
_symmetry.space_group_name_H-M   'P 1'
#
loop_
_entity.id
_entity.type
_entity.pdbx_description
1 polymer ?
#
loop_
_entity_poly.entity_id
_entity_poly.type
_entity_poly.pdbx_seq_one_letter_code
_entity_poly.pdbx_strand_id
1 'polypeptide(L)'
;MVIDVHTHHVPKGWPDLGWPGAPRLRVDSEREATILVRDREFRRIQDDCWDPRVRLARMDEDGVDRQVVSPTPVFFGYDRTPAEGVRCAELDRCLAGGHRGVEIGNHVGAHGGGSFAFWLGRVENAWHRRHDLVGGCERPPSHYLGRFGVDSAVFDERALRLLVDTLGEDHVMLGSDFPYPLGESPAGELIRNAGFLSAPARAKLLGANAEVFLG
;
A
#
# COMPACT_ATOMS: atom_id res chain seq x y z
N MET A 1 12.63 12.80 -8.25
CA MET A 1 12.68 11.44 -7.70
C MET A 1 11.26 10.92 -7.64
N VAL A 2 11.03 9.66 -8.01
CA VAL A 2 9.75 8.96 -7.95
C VAL A 2 9.84 7.88 -6.86
N ILE A 3 8.94 7.92 -5.89
CA ILE A 3 8.90 6.97 -4.77
C ILE A 3 7.51 6.33 -4.73
N ASP A 4 7.48 5.02 -4.86
CA ASP A 4 6.26 4.23 -4.69
C ASP A 4 6.23 3.62 -3.28
N VAL A 5 5.28 4.09 -2.46
CA VAL A 5 5.20 3.73 -1.04
C VAL A 5 4.31 2.52 -0.77
N HIS A 6 3.67 1.95 -1.79
CA HIS A 6 2.73 0.84 -1.60
C HIS A 6 3.07 -0.32 -2.52
N THR A 7 3.95 -1.19 -2.05
CA THR A 7 4.30 -2.44 -2.74
C THR A 7 4.46 -3.60 -1.76
N HIS A 8 4.42 -4.81 -2.31
CA HIS A 8 4.47 -6.04 -1.55
C HIS A 8 5.60 -6.97 -1.97
N HIS A 9 6.08 -7.78 -1.03
CA HIS A 9 7.03 -8.87 -1.23
C HIS A 9 6.48 -10.18 -0.68
N VAL A 10 6.90 -11.28 -1.33
CA VAL A 10 6.69 -12.65 -0.86
C VAL A 10 7.99 -13.40 -1.03
N PRO A 11 8.68 -13.85 0.03
CA PRO A 11 9.90 -14.62 -0.10
C PRO A 11 9.60 -15.96 -0.76
N LYS A 12 10.41 -16.32 -1.77
CA LYS A 12 10.33 -17.63 -2.42
C LYS A 12 10.46 -18.80 -1.45
N GLY A 13 11.21 -18.61 -0.37
CA GLY A 13 11.45 -19.59 0.69
C GLY A 13 10.51 -19.46 1.89
N TRP A 14 9.23 -19.09 1.67
CA TRP A 14 8.26 -18.95 2.75
C TRP A 14 8.21 -20.22 3.63
N PRO A 15 8.43 -20.10 4.96
CA PRO A 15 8.55 -21.27 5.83
C PRO A 15 7.21 -21.96 6.08
N ASP A 16 7.26 -23.25 6.43
CA ASP A 16 6.11 -23.92 7.03
C ASP A 16 5.89 -23.39 8.45
N LEU A 17 4.70 -22.85 8.71
CA LEU A 17 4.35 -22.27 10.01
C LEU A 17 3.85 -23.33 11.02
N GLY A 18 3.65 -24.58 10.59
CA GLY A 18 3.38 -25.72 11.48
C GLY A 18 1.98 -25.78 12.10
N TRP A 19 1.07 -24.86 11.76
CA TRP A 19 -0.31 -24.87 12.24
C TRP A 19 -1.35 -25.15 11.13
N PRO A 20 -2.48 -25.81 11.45
CA PRO A 20 -3.48 -26.19 10.44
C PRO A 20 -4.07 -24.99 9.69
N GLY A 21 -3.99 -25.03 8.37
CA GLY A 21 -4.53 -24.00 7.49
C GLY A 21 -3.65 -22.76 7.30
N ALA A 22 -2.39 -22.83 7.76
CA ALA A 22 -1.39 -21.79 7.54
C ALA A 22 -1.25 -21.39 6.07
N PRO A 23 -0.99 -20.11 5.78
CA PRO A 23 -0.59 -19.71 4.46
C PRO A 23 0.74 -20.39 4.12
N ARG A 24 0.79 -21.03 2.96
CA ARG A 24 1.98 -21.70 2.43
C ARG A 24 2.28 -21.21 1.03
N LEU A 25 3.52 -21.38 0.61
CA LEU A 25 3.94 -21.12 -0.76
C LEU A 25 4.31 -22.44 -1.43
N ARG A 26 3.64 -22.79 -2.52
CA ARG A 26 4.06 -23.87 -3.41
C ARG A 26 4.83 -23.26 -4.56
N VAL A 27 6.11 -23.61 -4.67
CA VAL A 27 6.93 -23.20 -5.81
C VAL A 27 6.59 -24.11 -6.99
N ASP A 28 6.01 -23.53 -8.03
CA ASP A 28 5.56 -24.26 -9.22
C ASP A 28 6.66 -24.29 -10.29
N SER A 29 7.52 -23.27 -10.35
CA SER A 29 8.71 -23.22 -11.21
C SER A 29 9.78 -22.26 -10.68
N GLU A 30 10.82 -22.00 -11.46
CA GLU A 30 11.79 -20.95 -11.12
C GLU A 30 11.14 -19.56 -11.01
N ARG A 31 10.09 -19.31 -11.80
CA ARG A 31 9.44 -18.00 -11.96
C ARG A 31 8.03 -17.92 -11.41
N GLU A 32 7.44 -19.06 -11.03
CA GLU A 32 6.04 -19.14 -10.62
C GLU A 32 5.89 -19.80 -9.26
N ALA A 33 4.99 -19.26 -8.45
CA ALA A 33 4.57 -19.88 -7.21
C ALA A 33 3.09 -19.60 -6.94
N THR A 34 2.48 -20.46 -6.14
CA THR A 34 1.09 -20.33 -5.72
C THR A 34 1.03 -20.19 -4.21
N ILE A 35 0.41 -19.11 -3.74
CA ILE A 35 0.03 -18.93 -2.34
C ILE A 35 -1.18 -19.82 -2.07
N LEU A 36 -1.09 -20.66 -1.04
CA LEU A 36 -2.20 -21.49 -0.57
C LEU A 36 -2.66 -21.01 0.81
N VAL A 37 -3.97 -21.03 1.05
CA VAL A 37 -4.58 -20.79 2.36
C VAL A 37 -5.56 -21.91 2.63
N ARG A 38 -5.46 -22.58 3.80
CA ARG A 38 -6.31 -23.74 4.12
C ARG A 38 -6.34 -24.79 3.00
N ASP A 39 -5.16 -25.07 2.45
CA ASP A 39 -4.92 -26.03 1.37
C ASP A 39 -5.61 -25.72 0.03
N ARG A 40 -6.14 -24.51 -0.15
CA ARG A 40 -6.72 -24.03 -1.41
C ARG A 40 -5.82 -23.01 -2.06
N GLU A 41 -5.79 -23.01 -3.40
CA GLU A 41 -5.13 -21.97 -4.17
C GLU A 41 -5.79 -20.62 -3.86
N PHE A 42 -4.99 -19.67 -3.37
CA PHE A 42 -5.43 -18.32 -3.07
C PHE A 42 -5.01 -17.35 -4.17
N ARG A 43 -3.73 -17.35 -4.55
CA ARG A 43 -3.17 -16.45 -5.55
C ARG A 43 -1.96 -17.08 -6.22
N ARG A 44 -1.89 -17.00 -7.55
CA ARG A 44 -0.67 -17.27 -8.31
C ARG A 44 0.16 -15.99 -8.39
N ILE A 45 1.46 -16.13 -8.19
CA ILE A 45 2.43 -15.03 -8.16
C ILE A 45 3.61 -15.37 -9.06
N GLN A 46 4.29 -14.32 -9.53
CA GLN A 46 5.45 -14.40 -10.42
C GLN A 46 6.72 -13.99 -9.67
N ASP A 47 7.87 -14.09 -10.31
CA ASP A 47 9.18 -13.81 -9.73
C ASP A 47 9.41 -12.35 -9.33
N ASP A 48 8.65 -11.41 -9.86
CA ASP A 48 8.59 -10.02 -9.37
C ASP A 48 8.21 -9.88 -7.88
N CYS A 49 7.60 -10.92 -7.28
CA CYS A 49 7.30 -10.98 -5.85
C CYS A 49 8.52 -11.22 -4.97
N TRP A 50 9.58 -11.88 -5.48
CA TRP A 50 10.76 -12.27 -4.68
C TRP A 50 12.12 -11.92 -5.28
N ASP A 51 12.23 -11.85 -6.61
CA ASP A 51 13.50 -11.64 -7.30
C ASP A 51 13.81 -10.14 -7.37
N PRO A 52 14.84 -9.66 -6.66
CA PRO A 52 15.18 -8.24 -6.65
C PRO A 52 15.64 -7.74 -8.02
N ARG A 53 16.19 -8.60 -8.89
CA ARG A 53 16.63 -8.19 -10.24
C ARG A 53 15.44 -7.95 -11.16
N VAL A 54 14.44 -8.83 -11.11
CA VAL A 54 13.19 -8.65 -11.86
C VAL A 54 12.48 -7.39 -11.37
N ARG A 55 12.40 -7.19 -10.05
CA ARG A 55 11.83 -5.98 -9.47
C ARG A 55 12.55 -4.70 -9.92
N LEU A 56 13.88 -4.67 -9.86
CA LEU A 56 14.66 -3.51 -10.30
C LEU A 56 14.44 -3.22 -11.78
N ALA A 57 14.37 -4.25 -12.64
CA ALA A 57 14.07 -4.06 -14.05
C ALA A 57 12.66 -3.45 -14.28
N ARG A 58 11.64 -3.88 -13.51
CA ARG A 58 10.31 -3.28 -13.54
C ARG A 58 10.29 -1.84 -13.02
N MET A 59 11.07 -1.55 -11.97
CA MET A 59 11.24 -0.19 -11.48
C MET A 59 11.86 0.72 -12.55
N ASP A 60 12.88 0.25 -13.27
CA ASP A 60 13.49 0.98 -14.38
C ASP A 60 12.50 1.23 -15.53
N GLU A 61 11.67 0.24 -15.88
CA GLU A 61 10.62 0.36 -16.90
C GLU A 61 9.56 1.42 -16.54
N ASP A 62 9.14 1.46 -15.26
CA ASP A 62 8.12 2.41 -14.77
C ASP A 62 8.70 3.78 -14.37
N GLY A 63 10.03 3.92 -14.36
CA GLY A 63 10.73 5.12 -13.92
C GLY A 63 10.56 5.40 -12.42
N VAL A 64 10.59 4.35 -11.59
CA VAL A 64 10.49 4.42 -10.12
C VAL A 64 11.90 4.35 -9.51
N ASP A 65 12.31 5.40 -8.81
CA ASP A 65 13.65 5.46 -8.21
C ASP A 65 13.74 4.66 -6.90
N ARG A 66 12.64 4.60 -6.14
CA ARG A 66 12.57 3.88 -4.86
C ARG A 66 11.20 3.23 -4.66
N GLN A 67 11.18 2.01 -4.13
CA GLN A 67 9.98 1.35 -3.63
C GLN A 67 10.10 1.13 -2.13
N VAL A 68 9.02 1.40 -1.40
CA VAL A 68 8.85 0.85 -0.06
C VAL A 68 8.15 -0.49 -0.17
N VAL A 69 8.70 -1.49 0.51
CA VAL A 69 8.30 -2.89 0.38
C VAL A 69 7.75 -3.39 1.71
N SER A 70 6.56 -3.97 1.68
CA SER A 70 5.89 -4.55 2.84
C SER A 70 5.54 -6.03 2.61
N PRO A 71 5.31 -6.84 3.66
CA PRO A 71 4.86 -8.20 3.48
C PRO A 71 3.43 -8.26 2.91
N THR A 72 3.13 -9.32 2.18
CA THR A 72 1.77 -9.57 1.67
C THR A 72 0.77 -9.84 2.81
N PRO A 73 -0.42 -9.20 2.86
CA PRO A 73 -1.32 -9.28 4.02
C PRO A 73 -1.76 -10.69 4.44
N VAL A 74 -1.84 -11.63 3.49
CA VAL A 74 -2.24 -13.03 3.77
C VAL A 74 -1.30 -13.72 4.77
N PHE A 75 -0.07 -13.22 4.90
CA PHE A 75 0.95 -13.76 5.78
C PHE A 75 0.98 -13.12 7.17
N PHE A 76 0.11 -12.15 7.46
CA PHE A 76 0.16 -11.46 8.74
C PHE A 76 -0.24 -12.36 9.92
N GLY A 77 -1.25 -13.22 9.79
CA GLY A 77 -1.69 -14.08 10.90
C GLY A 77 -2.19 -13.30 12.12
N TYR A 78 -3.03 -12.27 11.93
CA TYR A 78 -3.57 -11.45 13.04
C TYR A 78 -4.41 -12.24 14.05
N ASP A 79 -4.87 -13.43 13.70
CA ASP A 79 -5.59 -14.35 14.58
C ASP A 79 -4.67 -15.19 15.47
N ARG A 80 -3.34 -15.06 15.30
CA ARG A 80 -2.32 -15.83 16.03
C ARG A 80 -1.84 -15.10 17.28
N THR A 81 -1.35 -15.87 18.23
CA THR A 81 -0.73 -15.29 19.43
C THR A 81 0.57 -14.55 19.06
N PRO A 82 1.02 -13.57 19.87
CA PRO A 82 2.30 -12.90 19.61
C PRO A 82 3.49 -13.86 19.49
N ALA A 83 3.50 -14.97 20.24
CA ALA A 83 4.54 -16.00 20.16
C ALA A 83 4.55 -16.76 18.82
N GLU A 84 3.39 -16.87 18.16
CA GLU A 84 3.21 -17.44 16.83
C GLU A 84 3.30 -16.37 15.72
N GLY A 85 3.36 -15.09 16.10
CA GLY A 85 3.39 -13.93 15.22
C GLY A 85 4.78 -13.70 14.63
N VAL A 86 5.20 -14.57 13.71
CA VAL A 86 6.48 -14.55 12.95
C VAL A 86 6.71 -13.24 12.14
N ARG A 87 5.84 -12.22 12.28
CA ARG A 87 5.89 -10.93 11.55
C ARG A 87 7.22 -10.18 11.69
N CYS A 88 7.93 -10.30 12.82
CA CYS A 88 9.28 -9.73 12.95
C CYS A 88 10.30 -10.47 12.08
N ALA A 89 10.24 -11.80 12.02
CA ALA A 89 11.19 -12.60 11.26
C ALA A 89 11.02 -12.44 9.74
N GLU A 90 9.84 -12.04 9.27
CA GLU A 90 9.62 -11.77 7.86
C GLU A 90 10.25 -10.45 7.40
N LEU A 91 10.14 -9.40 8.22
CA LEU A 91 10.88 -8.16 8.01
C LEU A 91 12.40 -8.44 7.98
N ASP A 92 12.90 -9.22 8.93
CA ASP A 92 14.31 -9.63 8.98
C ASP A 92 14.74 -10.42 7.73
N ARG A 93 13.87 -11.30 7.20
CA ARG A 93 14.13 -12.03 5.95
C ARG A 93 14.14 -11.13 4.72
N CYS A 94 13.22 -10.17 4.62
CA CYS A 94 13.24 -9.16 3.56
C CYS A 94 14.57 -8.38 3.60
N LEU A 95 14.99 -7.92 4.78
CA LEU A 95 16.27 -7.23 4.96
C LEU A 95 17.46 -8.12 4.57
N ALA A 96 17.46 -9.38 5.01
CA ALA A 96 18.50 -10.36 4.67
C ALA A 96 18.54 -10.71 3.16
N GLY A 97 17.40 -10.63 2.47
CA GLY A 97 17.29 -10.77 1.01
C GLY A 97 17.83 -9.57 0.22
N GLY A 98 18.35 -8.54 0.90
CA GLY A 98 18.93 -7.34 0.29
C GLY A 98 17.95 -6.18 0.13
N HIS A 99 16.72 -6.29 0.64
CA HIS A 99 15.79 -5.15 0.67
C HIS A 99 16.23 -4.16 1.75
N ARG A 100 16.25 -2.87 1.44
CA ARG A 100 16.49 -1.79 2.42
C ARG A 100 15.17 -1.07 2.67
N GLY A 101 14.27 -1.71 3.42
CA GLY A 101 12.91 -1.22 3.67
C GLY A 101 12.79 -0.51 5.02
N VAL A 102 11.89 0.48 5.08
CA VAL A 102 11.44 1.17 6.30
C VAL A 102 10.10 0.55 6.72
N GLU A 103 9.86 0.37 8.01
CA GLU A 103 8.56 -0.05 8.53
C GLU A 103 7.54 1.09 8.32
N ILE A 104 6.65 0.96 7.34
CA ILE A 104 5.54 1.91 7.18
C ILE A 104 4.52 1.62 8.28
N GLY A 105 4.58 2.42 9.35
CA GLY A 105 3.49 2.51 10.32
C GLY A 105 2.18 2.95 9.67
N ASN A 106 1.06 2.67 10.33
CA ASN A 106 -0.37 2.87 9.98
C ASN A 106 -0.82 4.28 9.52
N HIS A 107 0.04 5.13 8.96
CA HIS A 107 -0.25 6.51 8.59
C HIS A 107 -0.45 6.74 7.09
N VAL A 108 -0.36 5.69 6.26
CA VAL A 108 -0.81 5.70 4.85
C VAL A 108 -2.08 4.88 4.73
N GLY A 109 -3.20 5.53 4.43
CA GLY A 109 -4.42 4.82 4.01
C GLY A 109 -4.21 4.22 2.62
N ALA A 110 -4.11 2.90 2.55
CA ALA A 110 -4.03 2.17 1.29
C ALA A 110 -5.26 2.45 0.39
N HIS A 111 -5.05 2.45 -0.92
CA HIS A 111 -6.07 2.62 -1.96
C HIS A 111 -6.87 3.93 -1.80
N GLY A 112 -6.16 5.06 -1.65
CA GLY A 112 -6.75 6.38 -1.44
C GLY A 112 -7.53 6.53 -0.12
N GLY A 113 -7.31 5.67 0.87
CA GLY A 113 -8.16 5.58 2.06
C GLY A 113 -9.55 4.99 1.76
N GLY A 114 -9.68 4.22 0.68
CA GLY A 114 -10.91 3.58 0.24
C GLY A 114 -11.97 4.61 -0.17
N SER A 115 -13.13 4.56 0.50
CA SER A 115 -14.26 5.45 0.19
C SER A 115 -14.31 6.70 1.08
N PHE A 116 -13.27 6.95 1.88
CA PHE A 116 -13.25 8.02 2.88
C PHE A 116 -13.54 9.40 2.28
N ALA A 117 -12.81 9.79 1.23
CA ALA A 117 -12.96 11.12 0.61
C ALA A 117 -14.39 11.35 0.09
N PHE A 118 -15.00 10.32 -0.48
CA PHE A 118 -16.38 10.37 -0.97
C PHE A 118 -17.40 10.53 0.17
N TRP A 119 -17.21 9.83 1.29
CA TRP A 119 -18.17 9.85 2.39
C TRP A 119 -17.99 11.01 3.36
N LEU A 120 -16.86 11.72 3.34
CA LEU A 120 -16.51 12.74 4.32
C LEU A 120 -17.66 13.73 4.58
N GLY A 121 -18.27 14.29 3.53
CA GLY A 121 -19.36 15.26 3.69
C GLY A 121 -20.59 14.71 4.43
N ARG A 122 -20.90 13.41 4.28
CA ARG A 122 -21.98 12.78 5.03
C ARG A 122 -21.62 12.56 6.50
N VAL A 123 -20.39 12.13 6.76
CA VAL A 123 -19.88 11.93 8.13
C VAL A 123 -19.83 13.27 8.86
N GLU A 124 -19.35 14.31 8.19
CA GLU A 124 -19.33 15.70 8.66
C GLU A 124 -20.75 16.19 9.00
N ASN A 125 -21.72 16.02 8.09
CA ASN A 125 -23.11 16.39 8.35
C ASN A 125 -23.71 15.59 9.53
N ALA A 126 -23.40 14.30 9.67
CA ALA A 126 -23.84 13.51 10.80
C ALA A 126 -23.28 14.03 12.13
N TRP A 127 -22.00 14.43 12.16
CA TRP A 127 -21.39 15.06 13.33
C TRP A 127 -22.13 16.36 13.69
N HIS A 128 -22.36 17.27 12.74
CA HIS A 128 -23.05 18.56 13.04
C HIS A 128 -24.52 18.41 13.42
N ARG A 129 -25.24 17.45 12.81
CA ARG A 129 -26.69 17.31 12.98
C ARG A 129 -27.09 16.37 14.09
N ARG A 130 -26.28 15.33 14.33
CA ARG A 130 -26.60 14.21 15.22
C ARG A 130 -25.42 13.80 16.09
N HIS A 131 -24.60 14.75 16.53
CA HIS A 131 -23.49 14.50 17.47
C HIS A 131 -23.94 13.70 18.70
N ASP A 132 -25.18 13.91 19.14
CA ASP A 132 -25.84 13.15 20.21
C ASP A 132 -25.91 11.64 19.98
N LEU A 133 -26.00 11.20 18.71
CA LEU A 133 -26.11 9.78 18.35
C LEU A 133 -24.82 9.17 17.80
N VAL A 134 -24.06 9.94 17.01
CA VAL A 134 -22.85 9.45 16.32
C VAL A 134 -21.56 9.91 16.99
N GLY A 135 -21.68 10.58 18.14
CA GLY A 135 -20.58 11.24 18.83
C GLY A 135 -19.67 10.31 19.62
N GLY A 136 -18.38 10.40 19.32
CA GLY A 136 -17.25 10.02 20.17
C GLY A 136 -16.00 10.85 19.89
N CYS A 137 -16.10 11.81 18.95
CA CYS A 137 -15.00 12.62 18.46
C CYS A 137 -15.18 14.08 18.91
N GLU A 138 -14.11 14.66 19.46
CA GLU A 138 -14.10 16.02 20.03
C GLU A 138 -14.34 17.10 18.98
N ARG A 139 -13.86 16.90 17.76
CA ARG A 139 -13.93 17.86 16.65
C ARG A 139 -14.58 17.20 15.42
N PRO A 140 -15.07 17.99 14.45
CA PRO A 140 -15.58 17.43 13.20
C PRO A 140 -14.54 16.59 12.46
N PRO A 141 -14.94 15.56 11.69
CA PRO A 141 -14.03 14.72 10.91
C PRO A 141 -13.05 15.51 10.03
N SER A 142 -13.51 16.58 9.38
CA SER A 142 -12.68 17.48 8.56
C SER A 142 -11.48 18.09 9.31
N HIS A 143 -11.57 18.25 10.64
CA HIS A 143 -10.45 18.74 11.46
C HIS A 143 -9.21 17.83 11.42
N TYR A 144 -9.37 16.55 11.10
CA TYR A 144 -8.32 15.54 11.22
C TYR A 144 -7.61 15.22 9.91
N LEU A 145 -8.03 15.80 8.78
CA LEU A 145 -7.51 15.45 7.44
C LEU A 145 -5.99 15.60 7.33
N GLY A 146 -5.40 16.62 7.97
CA GLY A 146 -3.96 16.84 7.95
C GLY A 146 -3.12 15.93 8.86
N ARG A 147 -3.71 14.89 9.47
CA ARG A 147 -3.03 13.99 10.43
C ARG A 147 -2.60 12.66 9.85
N PHE A 148 -2.92 12.38 8.60
CA PHE A 148 -2.57 11.15 7.91
C PHE A 148 -2.31 11.43 6.42
N GLY A 149 -1.67 10.47 5.76
CA GLY A 149 -1.55 10.44 4.30
C GLY A 149 -2.31 9.26 3.72
N VAL A 150 -2.46 9.25 2.41
CA VAL A 150 -3.00 8.13 1.64
C VAL A 150 -2.14 7.89 0.40
N ASP A 151 -2.24 6.71 -0.18
CA ASP A 151 -1.70 6.49 -1.52
C ASP A 151 -2.62 7.03 -2.62
N SER A 152 -2.17 6.96 -3.87
CA SER A 152 -2.88 7.39 -5.07
C SER A 152 -3.61 6.27 -5.81
N ALA A 153 -3.69 5.05 -5.27
CA ALA A 153 -4.22 3.88 -5.97
C ALA A 153 -5.76 3.91 -6.06
N VAL A 154 -6.29 4.82 -6.88
CA VAL A 154 -7.73 5.06 -7.08
C VAL A 154 -8.21 4.87 -8.52
N PHE A 155 -7.29 4.61 -9.45
CA PHE A 155 -7.53 4.10 -10.82
C PHE A 155 -8.43 4.96 -11.74
N ASP A 156 -8.80 6.19 -11.35
CA ASP A 156 -9.60 7.12 -12.15
C ASP A 156 -9.24 8.58 -11.81
N GLU A 157 -9.10 9.44 -12.83
CA GLU A 157 -8.70 10.84 -12.63
C GLU A 157 -9.71 11.62 -11.79
N ARG A 158 -11.02 11.33 -11.90
CA ARG A 158 -12.06 12.01 -11.12
C ARG A 158 -11.96 11.63 -9.65
N ALA A 159 -11.64 10.36 -9.39
CA ALA A 159 -11.39 9.89 -8.02
C ALA A 159 -10.13 10.52 -7.43
N LEU A 160 -9.04 10.60 -8.20
CA LEU A 160 -7.80 11.28 -7.76
C LEU A 160 -8.04 12.77 -7.49
N ARG A 161 -8.81 13.45 -8.34
CA ARG A 161 -9.22 14.84 -8.11
C ARG A 161 -9.98 14.99 -6.81
N LEU A 162 -11.03 14.20 -6.59
CA LEU A 162 -11.79 14.24 -5.35
C LEU A 162 -10.89 13.99 -4.13
N LEU A 163 -9.96 13.04 -4.24
CA LEU A 163 -9.02 12.71 -3.19
C LEU A 163 -8.12 13.91 -2.84
N VAL A 164 -7.51 14.53 -3.85
CA VAL A 164 -6.63 15.71 -3.69
C VAL A 164 -7.41 16.93 -3.19
N ASP A 165 -8.61 17.18 -3.71
CA ASP A 165 -9.48 18.27 -3.26
C ASP A 165 -9.92 18.08 -1.79
N THR A 166 -10.00 16.83 -1.33
CA THR A 166 -10.39 16.49 0.04
C THR A 166 -9.23 16.55 1.02
N LEU A 167 -8.10 15.89 0.73
CA LEU A 167 -6.98 15.73 1.66
C LEU A 167 -5.88 16.80 1.48
N GLY A 168 -5.83 17.45 0.32
CA GLY A 168 -4.74 18.32 -0.07
C GLY A 168 -3.59 17.56 -0.75
N GLU A 169 -2.90 18.24 -1.66
CA GLU A 169 -1.78 17.68 -2.42
C GLU A 169 -0.58 17.27 -1.57
N ASP A 170 -0.48 17.75 -0.32
CA ASP A 170 0.59 17.40 0.63
C ASP A 170 0.36 16.05 1.34
N HIS A 171 -0.82 15.46 1.18
CA HIS A 171 -1.24 14.26 1.92
C HIS A 171 -1.52 13.04 1.03
N VAL A 172 -1.20 13.12 -0.27
CA VAL A 172 -1.35 12.02 -1.23
C VAL A 172 0.03 11.61 -1.74
N MET A 173 0.34 10.31 -1.72
CA MET A 173 1.62 9.74 -2.16
C MET A 173 1.39 8.70 -3.25
N LEU A 174 2.37 8.49 -4.13
CA LEU A 174 2.32 7.41 -5.11
C LEU A 174 2.32 6.04 -4.41
N GLY A 175 1.33 5.23 -4.72
CA GLY A 175 1.30 3.81 -4.38
C GLY A 175 0.74 2.99 -5.55
N SER A 176 1.42 1.91 -5.92
CA SER A 176 1.04 1.09 -7.08
C SER A 176 0.32 -0.20 -6.74
N ASP A 177 0.45 -0.74 -5.53
CA ASP A 177 0.07 -2.12 -5.17
C ASP A 177 0.86 -3.18 -5.98
N PHE A 178 2.05 -2.82 -6.46
CA PHE A 178 2.96 -3.74 -7.14
C PHE A 178 3.38 -4.89 -6.20
N PRO A 179 3.50 -6.15 -6.68
CA PRO A 179 3.44 -6.61 -8.08
C PRO A 179 2.08 -7.22 -8.47
N TYR A 180 0.98 -6.84 -7.84
CA TYR A 180 -0.26 -7.56 -8.06
C TYR A 180 -0.98 -7.17 -9.35
N PRO A 181 -1.76 -8.09 -9.95
CA PRO A 181 -2.47 -7.81 -11.20
C PRO A 181 -3.50 -6.68 -11.15
N LEU A 182 -3.96 -6.32 -9.95
CA LEU A 182 -4.88 -5.18 -9.74
C LEU A 182 -4.15 -3.86 -9.48
N GLY A 183 -2.83 -3.91 -9.32
CA GLY A 183 -2.00 -2.73 -9.13
C GLY A 183 -1.90 -1.87 -10.38
N GLU A 184 -1.51 -0.62 -10.19
CA GLU A 184 -1.26 0.32 -11.27
C GLU A 184 0.02 -0.07 -12.01
N SER A 185 -0.07 -0.22 -13.34
CA SER A 185 1.07 -0.44 -14.21
C SER A 185 0.86 0.30 -15.54
N PRO A 186 1.76 1.24 -15.91
CA PRO A 186 2.97 1.66 -15.19
C PRO A 186 2.69 2.41 -13.88
N ALA A 187 3.50 2.20 -12.84
CA ALA A 187 3.34 2.86 -11.56
C ALA A 187 3.38 4.40 -11.68
N GLY A 188 2.33 5.08 -11.19
CA GLY A 188 2.14 6.53 -11.21
C GLY A 188 1.61 7.10 -12.53
N GLU A 189 1.20 6.27 -13.49
CA GLU A 189 0.62 6.70 -14.75
C GLU A 189 -0.55 7.68 -14.54
N LEU A 190 -1.44 7.36 -13.59
CA LEU A 190 -2.59 8.19 -13.22
C LEU A 190 -2.17 9.59 -12.79
N ILE A 191 -1.15 9.71 -11.93
CA ILE A 191 -0.64 11.01 -11.45
C ILE A 191 0.01 11.79 -12.61
N ARG A 192 0.76 11.12 -13.48
CA ARG A 192 1.43 11.76 -14.63
C ARG A 192 0.43 12.32 -15.63
N ASN A 193 -0.66 11.59 -15.88
CA ASN A 193 -1.68 11.93 -16.87
C ASN A 193 -2.83 12.80 -16.32
N ALA A 194 -2.94 12.96 -15.01
CA ALA A 194 -3.94 13.84 -14.39
C ALA A 194 -3.73 15.30 -14.84
N GLY A 195 -4.68 15.80 -15.65
CA GLY A 195 -4.59 17.12 -16.28
C GLY A 195 -4.81 18.27 -15.31
N PHE A 196 -5.35 17.97 -14.14
CA PHE A 196 -5.66 18.97 -13.11
C PHE A 196 -4.51 19.30 -12.18
N LEU A 197 -3.50 18.43 -12.11
CA LEU A 197 -2.35 18.63 -11.26
C LEU A 197 -1.39 19.62 -11.91
N SER A 198 -0.99 20.63 -11.14
CA SER A 198 0.15 21.47 -11.49
C SER A 198 1.44 20.65 -11.48
N ALA A 199 2.50 21.13 -12.15
CA ALA A 199 3.79 20.46 -12.10
C ALA A 199 4.35 20.30 -10.66
N PRO A 200 4.24 21.32 -9.77
CA PRO A 200 4.59 21.15 -8.35
C PRO A 200 3.76 20.09 -7.62
N ALA A 201 2.43 20.09 -7.80
CA ALA A 201 1.54 19.12 -7.17
C ALA A 201 1.89 17.69 -7.61
N ARG A 202 2.12 17.51 -8.91
CA ARG A 202 2.54 16.22 -9.48
C ARG A 202 3.86 15.74 -8.86
N ALA A 203 4.84 16.61 -8.69
CA ALA A 203 6.11 16.26 -8.06
C ALA A 203 5.95 15.86 -6.58
N LYS A 204 5.03 16.51 -5.84
CA LYS A 204 4.67 16.13 -4.47
C LYS A 204 4.13 14.71 -4.40
N LEU A 205 3.10 14.42 -5.19
CA LEU A 205 2.45 13.11 -5.22
C LEU A 205 3.41 12.00 -5.69
N LEU A 206 4.25 12.26 -6.69
CA LEU A 206 5.18 11.26 -7.22
C LEU A 206 6.33 10.92 -6.27
N GLY A 207 6.69 11.78 -5.32
CA GLY A 207 7.81 11.46 -4.44
C GLY A 207 8.09 12.42 -3.29
N ALA A 208 7.90 13.74 -3.44
CA ALA A 208 8.32 14.67 -2.39
C ALA A 208 7.55 14.47 -1.07
N ASN A 209 6.28 14.09 -1.14
CA ASN A 209 5.50 13.77 0.06
C ASN A 209 6.03 12.51 0.77
N ALA A 210 6.45 11.51 -0.01
CA ALA A 210 7.02 10.29 0.51
C ALA A 210 8.40 10.53 1.16
N GLU A 211 9.22 11.43 0.61
CA GLU A 211 10.48 11.84 1.25
C GLU A 211 10.24 12.44 2.64
N VAL A 212 9.25 13.32 2.78
CA VAL A 212 8.91 13.91 4.08
C VAL A 212 8.34 12.86 5.05
N PHE A 213 7.51 11.94 4.54
CA PHE A 213 6.85 10.92 5.35
C PHE A 213 7.83 9.86 5.89
N LEU A 214 8.81 9.45 5.09
CA LEU A 214 9.74 8.38 5.45
C LEU A 214 10.93 8.85 6.31
N GLY A 215 11.21 10.17 6.34
CA GLY A 215 12.36 10.77 7.02
C GLY A 215 13.68 10.55 6.29
#